data_AF-A0A7W5V1B1-F1
#
_entry.id   AF-A0A7W5V1B1-F1
#
_cell.length_a   1.000
_cell.length_b   1.000
_cell.length_c   1.000
_cell.angle_alpha   90.00
_cell.angle_beta   90.00
_cell.angle_gamma   90.00
#
_symmetry.space_group_name_H-M   'P 1'
#
loop_
_entity.id
_entity.type
_entity.pdbx_description
1 polymer ?
#
loop_
_entity_poly.entity_id
_entity_poly.type
_entity_poly.pdbx_seq_one_letter_code
_entity_poly.pdbx_strand_id
1 'polypeptide(L)'
;MEELLSAATPSGKRALGGVRSRFRMAYLPPREYAKGLAEGLFDATFPLDHEDYRRELEVSLHDSAELGKVSVVAIDLAEVDAFAKRTGRDPRRRSTRLAYLSTLPDRDAISWPPERNTPCWCISQRKYKKCCGRPGFRDQPFPTEGGPSCVSMDPSRSGCRSPPGFGLTGSTR
;
A
#
# COMPACT_ATOMS: atom_id res chain seq x y z
N MET A 1 34.61 6.01 -21.57
CA MET A 1 34.10 6.54 -22.85
C MET A 1 33.20 5.46 -23.43
N GLU A 2 32.14 5.06 -22.72
CA GLU A 2 30.80 5.67 -22.65
C GLU A 2 29.98 5.55 -23.95
N GLU A 3 28.67 5.36 -23.74
CA GLU A 3 27.53 5.21 -24.67
C GLU A 3 27.24 3.78 -25.18
N LEU A 4 26.33 3.03 -24.54
CA LEU A 4 24.86 3.06 -24.68
C LEU A 4 24.36 2.78 -26.10
N LEU A 5 23.75 1.60 -26.30
CA LEU A 5 22.46 1.52 -26.98
C LEU A 5 21.68 0.26 -26.54
N SER A 6 20.62 0.55 -25.79
CA SER A 6 19.33 -0.14 -25.71
C SER A 6 19.13 -1.35 -26.63
N ALA A 7 19.06 -2.55 -26.06
CA ALA A 7 18.47 -3.71 -26.71
C ALA A 7 17.03 -3.89 -26.21
N ALA A 8 16.10 -3.29 -26.94
CA ALA A 8 14.69 -3.60 -26.84
C ALA A 8 14.50 -5.10 -27.18
N THR A 9 13.99 -5.88 -26.22
CA THR A 9 13.62 -7.28 -26.49
C THR A 9 12.29 -7.30 -27.24
N PRO A 10 12.19 -7.96 -28.41
CA PRO A 10 10.95 -8.00 -29.17
C PRO A 10 9.88 -8.82 -28.43
N SER A 11 8.76 -8.15 -28.13
CA SER A 11 7.52 -8.74 -27.62
C SER A 11 6.91 -9.65 -28.71
N GLY A 12 7.35 -10.90 -28.73
CA GLY A 12 6.82 -11.94 -29.60
C GLY A 12 5.42 -12.36 -29.15
N LYS A 13 4.39 -11.92 -29.89
CA LYS A 13 3.02 -12.42 -29.76
C LYS A 13 2.96 -13.89 -30.16
N ARG A 14 3.07 -14.80 -29.20
CA ARG A 14 2.64 -16.19 -29.39
C ARG A 14 1.19 -16.33 -28.93
N ALA A 15 0.30 -16.50 -29.90
CA ALA A 15 -1.06 -16.96 -29.66
C ALA A 15 -1.02 -18.39 -29.12
N LEU A 16 -1.18 -18.53 -27.80
CA LEU A 16 -1.49 -19.80 -27.13
C LEU A 16 -2.96 -19.74 -26.73
N GLY A 17 -3.72 -20.79 -27.04
CA GLY A 17 -5.12 -20.96 -26.63
C GLY A 17 -5.31 -20.52 -25.18
N GLY A 18 -6.07 -19.43 -25.02
CA GLY A 18 -5.93 -18.53 -23.88
C GLY A 18 -6.35 -19.16 -22.56
N VAL A 19 -5.37 -19.68 -21.81
CA VAL A 19 -5.53 -19.78 -20.35
C VAL A 19 -5.78 -18.36 -19.87
N ARG A 20 -7.02 -18.05 -19.48
CA ARG A 20 -7.33 -16.77 -18.81
C ARG A 20 -6.50 -16.73 -17.53
N SER A 21 -5.45 -15.92 -17.52
CA SER A 21 -4.60 -15.72 -16.36
C SER A 21 -5.45 -15.37 -15.15
N ARG A 22 -5.20 -16.03 -14.02
CA ARG A 22 -5.83 -15.72 -12.74
C ARG A 22 -4.77 -15.09 -11.85
N PHE A 23 -5.00 -13.85 -11.45
CA PHE A 23 -4.14 -13.10 -10.57
C PHE A 23 -4.76 -13.06 -9.17
N ARG A 24 -3.92 -13.30 -8.16
CA ARG A 24 -4.29 -13.21 -6.75
C ARG A 24 -3.32 -12.24 -6.08
N MET A 25 -3.84 -11.15 -5.55
CA MET A 25 -3.06 -10.10 -4.92
C MET A 25 -3.29 -10.09 -3.41
N ALA A 26 -2.21 -9.94 -2.66
CA ALA A 26 -2.26 -9.73 -1.23
C ALA A 26 -2.64 -8.28 -0.92
N TYR A 27 -3.61 -8.12 -0.03
CA TYR A 27 -3.92 -6.86 0.64
C TYR A 27 -3.51 -6.96 2.11
N LEU A 28 -2.78 -5.98 2.61
CA LEU A 28 -2.44 -5.82 4.01
C LEU A 28 -3.41 -4.84 4.67
N PRO A 29 -4.27 -5.28 5.61
CA PRO A 29 -5.10 -4.38 6.40
C PRO A 29 -4.26 -3.34 7.16
N PRO A 30 -4.83 -2.19 7.56
CA PRO A 30 -4.07 -1.09 8.16
C PRO A 30 -3.18 -1.51 9.33
N ARG A 31 -3.69 -2.38 10.20
CA ARG A 31 -2.96 -2.91 11.36
C ARG A 31 -1.73 -3.72 10.94
N GLU A 32 -1.91 -4.62 9.99
CA GLU A 32 -0.84 -5.49 9.48
C GLU A 32 0.19 -4.67 8.71
N TYR A 33 -0.26 -3.67 7.95
CA TYR A 33 0.63 -2.76 7.25
C TYR A 33 1.51 -1.95 8.21
N ALA A 34 0.91 -1.36 9.24
CA ALA A 34 1.65 -0.62 10.26
C ALA A 34 2.65 -1.51 11.00
N LYS A 35 2.26 -2.76 11.33
CA LYS A 35 3.15 -3.76 11.94
C LYS A 35 4.33 -4.07 11.01
N GLY A 36 4.07 -4.31 9.73
CA GLY A 36 5.11 -4.61 8.75
C GLY A 36 6.11 -3.47 8.57
N LEU A 37 5.66 -2.21 8.62
CA LEU A 37 6.55 -1.06 8.61
C LEU A 37 7.41 -1.00 9.89
N ALA A 38 6.79 -1.15 11.07
CA ALA A 38 7.48 -1.09 12.35
C ALA A 38 8.54 -2.18 12.53
N GLU A 39 8.26 -3.39 12.03
CA GLU A 39 9.17 -4.54 12.08
C GLU A 39 10.16 -4.58 10.89
N GLY A 40 10.06 -3.60 9.98
CA GLY A 40 10.89 -3.53 8.78
C GLY A 40 10.69 -4.71 7.83
N LEU A 41 9.48 -5.27 7.74
CA LEU A 41 9.17 -6.44 6.90
C LEU A 41 9.02 -6.13 5.41
N PHE A 42 9.01 -4.84 5.05
CA PHE A 42 8.92 -4.38 3.67
C PHE A 42 10.27 -3.91 3.13
N ASP A 43 10.43 -3.99 1.81
CA ASP A 43 11.55 -3.36 1.12
C ASP A 43 11.18 -1.91 0.74
N ALA A 44 12.13 -1.20 0.14
CA ALA A 44 11.96 0.21 -0.24
C ALA A 44 10.88 0.45 -1.32
N THR A 45 10.28 -0.60 -1.89
CA THR A 45 9.19 -0.45 -2.88
C THR A 45 7.82 -0.27 -2.25
N PHE A 46 7.67 -0.50 -0.96
CA PHE A 46 6.40 -0.28 -0.26
C PHE A 46 6.28 1.19 0.15
N PRO A 47 5.10 1.81 -0.06
CA PRO A 47 4.81 3.13 0.48
C PRO A 47 4.97 3.21 2.00
N LEU A 48 5.12 4.42 2.54
CA LEU A 48 5.09 4.62 3.99
C LEU A 48 3.67 4.81 4.52
N ASP A 49 2.77 5.33 3.67
CA ASP A 49 1.37 5.55 4.01
C ASP A 49 0.46 4.43 3.48
N HIS A 50 -0.55 4.06 4.28
CA HIS A 50 -1.47 2.98 3.92
C HIS A 50 -2.44 3.36 2.80
N GLU A 51 -2.83 4.63 2.67
CA GLU A 51 -3.65 5.10 1.56
C GLU A 51 -2.88 5.04 0.24
N ASP A 52 -1.61 5.41 0.25
CA ASP A 52 -0.74 5.32 -0.92
C ASP A 52 -0.54 3.86 -1.35
N TYR A 53 -0.33 2.96 -0.40
CA TYR A 53 -0.34 1.52 -0.68
C TYR A 53 -1.66 1.03 -1.30
N ARG A 54 -2.81 1.45 -0.76
CA ARG A 54 -4.12 1.08 -1.33
C ARG A 54 -4.29 1.62 -2.76
N ARG A 55 -3.76 2.81 -3.04
CA ARG A 55 -3.81 3.45 -4.36
C ARG A 55 -2.96 2.69 -5.37
N GLU A 56 -1.71 2.40 -5.05
CA GLU A 56 -0.82 1.60 -5.91
C GLU A 56 -1.37 0.20 -6.16
N LEU A 57 -1.97 -0.41 -5.13
CA LEU A 57 -2.62 -1.69 -5.27
C LEU A 57 -3.84 -1.60 -6.21
N GLU A 58 -4.68 -0.57 -6.09
CA GLU A 58 -5.80 -0.36 -7.02
C GLU A 58 -5.33 -0.19 -8.47
N VAL A 59 -4.25 0.55 -8.71
CA VAL A 59 -3.62 0.66 -10.04
C VAL A 59 -3.18 -0.71 -10.55
N SER A 60 -2.44 -1.46 -9.73
CA SER A 60 -1.96 -2.80 -10.07
C SER A 60 -3.10 -3.78 -10.37
N LEU A 61 -4.22 -3.67 -9.65
CA LEU A 61 -5.42 -4.50 -9.86
C LEU A 61 -6.06 -4.19 -11.21
N HIS A 62 -6.16 -2.92 -11.59
CA HIS A 62 -6.62 -2.51 -12.91
C HIS A 62 -5.70 -3.07 -14.01
N ASP A 63 -4.39 -2.86 -13.90
CA ASP A 63 -3.43 -3.34 -14.90
C ASP A 63 -3.49 -4.86 -15.09
N SER A 64 -3.68 -5.61 -13.99
CA SER A 64 -3.79 -7.07 -14.04
C SER A 64 -5.13 -7.55 -14.59
N ALA A 65 -6.19 -6.75 -14.44
CA ALA A 65 -7.51 -7.09 -14.94
C ALA A 65 -7.62 -6.99 -16.47
N GLU A 66 -6.79 -6.15 -17.09
CA GLU A 66 -6.63 -6.13 -18.55
C GLU A 66 -6.07 -7.46 -19.08
N LEU A 67 -5.34 -8.21 -18.24
CA LEU A 67 -4.68 -9.46 -18.61
C LEU A 67 -5.46 -10.71 -18.18
N GLY A 68 -6.42 -10.59 -17.26
CA GLY A 68 -7.10 -11.76 -16.71
C GLY A 68 -8.02 -11.49 -15.52
N LYS A 69 -8.48 -12.57 -14.87
CA LYS A 69 -9.32 -12.46 -13.68
C LYS A 69 -8.47 -12.12 -12.47
N VAL A 70 -8.90 -11.15 -11.67
CA VAL A 70 -8.18 -10.69 -10.49
C VAL A 70 -8.97 -10.98 -9.22
N SER A 71 -8.26 -11.35 -8.16
CA SER A 71 -8.82 -11.53 -6.84
C SER A 71 -7.89 -10.93 -5.79
N VAL A 72 -8.48 -10.39 -4.73
CA VAL A 72 -7.77 -9.75 -3.62
C VAL A 72 -7.98 -10.57 -2.36
N VAL A 73 -6.92 -10.81 -1.60
CA VAL A 73 -6.98 -11.55 -0.34
C VAL A 73 -6.34 -10.72 0.75
N ALA A 74 -7.07 -10.50 1.83
CA ALA A 74 -6.46 -9.92 3.02
C ALA A 74 -5.61 -10.96 3.73
N ILE A 75 -4.38 -10.57 4.08
CA ILE A 75 -3.43 -11.46 4.74
C ILE A 75 -2.98 -10.90 6.09
N ASP A 76 -2.68 -11.81 7.02
CA ASP A 76 -2.08 -11.52 8.32
C ASP A 76 -0.56 -11.80 8.26
N LEU A 77 0.26 -10.87 8.75
CA LEU A 77 1.71 -11.04 8.70
C LEU A 77 2.22 -12.14 9.63
N ALA A 78 1.54 -12.41 10.75
CA ALA A 78 1.88 -13.51 11.63
C ALA A 78 1.65 -14.87 10.95
N GLU A 79 0.61 -15.00 10.13
CA GLU A 79 0.39 -16.23 9.36
C GLU A 79 1.42 -16.41 8.24
N VAL A 80 1.79 -15.31 7.56
CA VAL A 80 2.88 -15.30 6.58
C VAL A 80 4.20 -15.70 7.24
N ASP A 81 4.52 -15.16 8.41
CA ASP A 81 5.73 -15.50 9.17
C ASP A 81 5.72 -16.98 9.61
N ALA A 82 4.58 -17.47 10.10
CA ALA A 82 4.43 -18.88 10.44
C ALA A 82 4.61 -19.78 9.21
N PHE A 83 4.06 -19.39 8.06
CA PHE A 83 4.27 -20.10 6.79
C PHE A 83 5.73 -20.07 6.35
N ALA A 84 6.38 -18.92 6.45
CA ALA A 84 7.77 -18.73 6.09
C ALA A 84 8.69 -19.63 6.94
N LYS A 85 8.48 -19.66 8.27
CA LYS A 85 9.19 -20.56 9.20
C LYS A 85 8.99 -22.03 8.84
N ARG A 86 7.76 -22.47 8.56
CA ARG A 86 7.47 -23.86 8.18
C ARG A 86 8.10 -24.27 6.85
N THR A 87 8.30 -23.32 5.93
CA THR A 87 8.78 -23.60 4.57
C THR A 87 10.24 -23.20 4.34
N GLY A 88 10.94 -22.72 5.37
CA GLY A 88 12.31 -22.24 5.26
C GLY A 88 12.47 -21.02 4.36
N ARG A 89 11.45 -20.17 4.26
CA ARG A 89 11.42 -18.96 3.42
C ARG A 89 11.61 -17.70 4.26
N ASP A 90 11.97 -16.61 3.61
CA ASP A 90 12.08 -15.29 4.22
C ASP A 90 10.72 -14.55 4.14
N PRO A 91 10.08 -14.17 5.26
CA PRO A 91 8.76 -13.51 5.27
C PRO A 91 8.77 -12.12 4.63
N ARG A 92 9.94 -11.48 4.50
CA ARG A 92 10.09 -10.16 3.87
C ARG A 92 9.92 -10.20 2.36
N ARG A 93 10.16 -11.36 1.75
CA ARG A 93 10.13 -11.52 0.28
C ARG A 93 8.70 -11.54 -0.25
N ARG A 94 8.48 -10.78 -1.33
CA ARG A 94 7.23 -10.82 -2.11
C ARG A 94 6.88 -12.24 -2.56
N SER A 95 7.88 -13.02 -2.98
CA SER A 95 7.68 -14.42 -3.40
C SER A 95 7.13 -15.31 -2.29
N THR A 96 7.50 -15.08 -1.03
CA THR A 96 6.95 -15.80 0.12
C THR A 96 5.48 -15.47 0.34
N ARG A 97 5.10 -14.19 0.25
CA ARG A 97 3.69 -13.77 0.30
C ARG A 97 2.88 -14.38 -0.83
N LEU A 98 3.40 -14.40 -2.06
CA LEU A 98 2.73 -15.04 -3.20
C LEU A 98 2.57 -16.56 -3.01
N ALA A 99 3.61 -17.24 -2.50
CA ALA A 99 3.51 -18.66 -2.17
C ALA A 99 2.46 -18.92 -1.07
N TYR A 100 2.38 -18.06 -0.06
CA TYR A 100 1.34 -18.12 0.97
C TYR A 100 -0.06 -17.96 0.38
N LEU A 101 -0.27 -16.96 -0.49
CA LEU A 101 -1.57 -16.74 -1.15
C LEU A 101 -2.07 -17.97 -1.92
N SER A 102 -1.17 -18.73 -2.55
CA SER A 102 -1.49 -19.96 -3.28
C SER A 102 -1.95 -21.09 -2.37
N THR A 103 -1.71 -21.01 -1.06
CA THR A 103 -2.21 -21.98 -0.08
C THR A 103 -3.60 -21.62 0.46
N LEU A 104 -4.05 -20.38 0.25
CA LEU A 104 -5.33 -19.90 0.78
C LEU A 104 -6.50 -20.36 -0.11
N PRO A 105 -7.62 -20.78 0.50
CA PRO A 105 -8.80 -21.20 -0.25
C PRO A 105 -9.42 -20.02 -1.01
N ASP A 106 -10.11 -20.31 -2.11
CA ASP A 106 -10.75 -19.28 -2.94
C ASP A 106 -11.84 -18.48 -2.22
N ARG A 107 -12.46 -19.05 -1.17
CA ARG A 107 -13.47 -18.37 -0.35
C ARG A 107 -12.93 -17.15 0.41
N ASP A 108 -11.62 -17.11 0.67
CA ASP A 108 -10.96 -16.00 1.36
C ASP A 108 -10.60 -14.86 0.39
N ALA A 109 -10.85 -15.08 -0.92
CA ALA A 109 -10.55 -14.12 -1.97
C ALA A 109 -11.80 -13.34 -2.38
N ILE A 110 -11.64 -12.03 -2.49
CA ILE A 110 -12.64 -11.11 -3.02
C ILE A 110 -12.41 -11.01 -4.52
N SER A 111 -13.42 -11.35 -5.32
CA SER A 111 -13.40 -11.14 -6.76
C SER A 111 -13.28 -9.64 -7.08
N TRP A 112 -12.33 -9.29 -7.95
CA TRP A 112 -12.10 -7.90 -8.36
C TRP A 112 -12.41 -7.74 -9.87
N PRO A 113 -13.11 -6.66 -10.27
CA PRO A 113 -13.60 -5.57 -9.44
C PRO A 113 -14.85 -5.97 -8.64
N PRO A 114 -14.97 -5.52 -7.37
CA PRO A 114 -16.22 -5.63 -6.64
C PRO A 114 -17.34 -4.87 -7.34
N GLU A 115 -18.59 -5.27 -7.09
CA GLU A 115 -19.74 -4.49 -7.53
C GLU A 115 -19.72 -3.07 -6.95
N ARG A 116 -20.24 -2.11 -7.70
CA ARG A 116 -20.18 -0.68 -7.35
C ARG A 116 -20.71 -0.36 -5.94
N ASN A 117 -21.73 -1.09 -5.47
CA ASN A 117 -22.39 -0.87 -4.19
C ASN A 117 -22.00 -1.86 -3.09
N THR A 118 -21.19 -2.87 -3.38
CA THR A 118 -20.74 -3.84 -2.38
C THR A 118 -19.59 -3.28 -1.53
N PRO A 119 -19.28 -3.90 -0.38
CA PRO A 119 -18.12 -3.53 0.42
C PRO A 119 -16.83 -3.51 -0.40
N CYS A 120 -16.00 -2.51 -0.16
CA CYS A 120 -14.72 -2.36 -0.83
C CYS A 120 -13.78 -3.52 -0.48
N TRP A 121 -12.95 -3.92 -1.45
CA TRP A 121 -11.94 -4.98 -1.28
C TRP A 121 -10.93 -4.70 -0.15
N CYS A 122 -10.79 -3.44 0.29
CA CYS A 122 -9.91 -3.05 1.39
C CYS A 122 -10.51 -3.32 2.79
N ILE A 123 -11.70 -3.94 2.86
CA ILE A 123 -12.40 -4.35 4.09
C ILE A 123 -12.85 -3.14 4.96
N SER A 124 -12.82 -1.93 4.42
CA SER A 124 -13.33 -0.73 5.11
C SER A 124 -14.86 -0.72 5.34
N GLN A 125 -15.58 -1.73 4.85
CA GLN A 125 -17.05 -1.84 4.80
C GLN A 125 -17.77 -0.71 4.03
N ARG A 126 -17.05 0.31 3.56
CA ARG A 126 -17.58 1.35 2.69
C ARG A 126 -17.89 0.78 1.31
N LYS A 127 -18.93 1.30 0.65
CA LYS A 127 -19.25 0.96 -0.74
C LYS A 127 -18.04 1.20 -1.63
N TYR A 128 -17.71 0.25 -2.51
CA TYR A 128 -16.53 0.32 -3.40
C TYR A 128 -16.44 1.65 -4.16
N LYS A 129 -17.54 2.11 -4.75
CA LYS A 129 -17.64 3.41 -5.46
C LYS A 129 -17.34 4.67 -4.63
N LYS A 130 -17.34 4.55 -3.31
CA LYS A 130 -17.08 5.63 -2.35
C LYS A 130 -15.77 5.41 -1.59
N CYS A 131 -15.01 4.37 -1.93
CA CYS A 131 -13.75 3.99 -1.28
C CYS A 131 -12.64 3.90 -2.34
N CYS A 132 -12.02 2.74 -2.58
CA CYS A 132 -10.93 2.62 -3.56
C CYS A 132 -11.43 2.81 -5.00
N GLY A 133 -12.65 2.40 -5.31
CA GLY A 133 -13.26 2.58 -6.63
C GLY A 133 -13.90 3.95 -6.85
N ARG A 134 -13.61 4.97 -6.02
CA ARG A 134 -14.11 6.33 -6.26
C ARG A 134 -13.33 6.98 -7.42
N PRO A 135 -13.99 7.79 -8.28
CA PRO A 135 -13.28 8.57 -9.29
C PRO A 135 -12.19 9.43 -8.65
N GLY A 136 -11.02 9.53 -9.29
CA GLY A 136 -9.88 10.28 -8.77
C GLY A 136 -9.09 9.61 -7.66
N PHE A 137 -9.49 8.41 -7.16
CA PHE A 137 -8.72 7.72 -6.12
C PHE A 137 -7.35 7.27 -6.57
N ARG A 138 -7.19 6.88 -7.83
CA ARG A 138 -5.89 6.50 -8.39
C ARG A 138 -5.06 7.72 -8.80
N ASP A 139 -5.74 8.83 -9.10
CA ASP A 139 -5.16 10.01 -9.73
C ASP A 139 -4.68 11.08 -8.75
N GLN A 140 -5.02 10.99 -7.44
CA GLN A 140 -4.42 11.96 -6.50
C GLN A 140 -2.90 11.74 -6.44
N PRO A 141 -2.11 12.83 -6.43
CA PRO A 141 -0.68 12.73 -6.23
C PRO A 141 -0.38 12.15 -4.84
N PHE A 142 0.63 11.30 -4.77
CA PHE A 142 1.26 10.92 -3.53
C PHE A 142 1.69 12.20 -2.80
N PRO A 143 1.41 12.39 -1.51
CA PRO A 143 1.98 13.50 -0.77
C PRO A 143 3.49 13.27 -0.66
N THR A 144 4.23 13.74 -1.66
CA THR A 144 5.67 13.87 -1.60
C THR A 144 5.96 15.00 -0.63
N GLU A 145 6.06 14.62 0.64
CA GLU A 145 6.62 15.37 1.76
C GLU A 145 5.77 16.52 2.32
N GLY A 146 5.29 16.37 3.57
CA GLY A 146 4.83 17.54 4.33
C GLY A 146 3.88 17.37 5.52
N GLY A 147 4.11 16.42 6.44
CA GLY A 147 3.70 16.54 7.86
C GLY A 147 2.23 16.87 8.20
N PRO A 148 1.88 17.07 9.48
CA PRO A 148 0.52 17.41 9.86
C PRO A 148 0.14 18.75 9.24
N SER A 149 -1.10 18.84 8.73
CA SER A 149 -1.76 20.08 8.34
C SER A 149 -1.84 21.01 9.56
N CYS A 150 -0.77 21.76 9.78
CA CYS A 150 -0.74 22.89 10.68
C CYS A 150 -1.30 24.08 9.92
N VAL A 151 -2.54 24.42 10.27
CA VAL A 151 -3.12 25.78 10.29
C VAL A 151 -3.24 26.53 8.95
N SER A 152 -4.49 26.72 8.54
CA SER A 152 -4.95 28.06 8.18
C SER A 152 -4.64 29.03 9.33
N MET A 153 -3.47 29.68 9.30
CA MET A 153 -3.17 30.84 10.13
C MET A 153 -3.33 32.08 9.27
N ASP A 154 -4.43 32.78 9.51
CA ASP A 154 -4.76 34.09 8.99
C ASP A 154 -3.60 35.09 9.24
N PRO A 155 -3.06 35.77 8.22
CA PRO A 155 -1.95 36.71 8.40
C PRO A 155 -2.32 38.00 9.16
N SER A 156 -3.57 38.20 9.61
CA SER A 156 -3.97 39.44 10.30
C SER A 156 -3.72 39.48 11.81
N ARG A 157 -3.15 38.43 12.43
CA ARG A 157 -2.97 38.39 13.90
C ARG A 157 -1.49 38.45 14.32
N SER A 158 -0.83 39.54 13.94
CA SER A 158 0.44 39.97 14.54
C SER A 158 0.20 40.36 16.00
N GLY A 159 0.63 39.51 16.93
CA GLY A 159 0.47 39.78 18.36
C GLY A 159 1.23 38.78 19.23
N CYS A 160 2.50 38.52 18.94
CA CYS A 160 3.38 37.82 19.86
C CYS A 160 3.61 38.72 21.09
N ARG A 161 2.94 38.42 22.20
CA ARG A 161 3.27 38.97 23.52
C ARG A 161 4.22 37.97 24.19
N SER A 162 5.50 38.34 24.29
CA SER A 162 6.49 37.58 25.06
C SER A 162 6.10 37.54 26.55
N PRO A 163 6.24 36.41 27.26
CA PRO A 163 6.17 36.40 28.71
C PRO A 163 7.44 37.04 29.32
N PRO A 164 7.35 37.83 30.41
CA PRO A 164 8.52 38.31 31.11
C PRO A 164 9.22 37.15 31.84
N GLY A 165 10.55 37.14 31.75
CA GLY A 165 11.42 36.02 32.10
C GLY A 165 11.52 35.70 33.60
N PHE A 166 11.81 34.42 33.87
CA PHE A 166 12.26 33.95 35.17
C PHE A 166 13.76 34.26 35.32
N GLY A 167 14.07 35.26 36.16
CA GLY A 167 15.42 35.49 36.65
C GLY A 167 15.73 34.52 37.79
N LEU A 168 16.71 33.63 37.58
CA LEU A 168 17.34 32.83 38.62
C LEU A 168 18.70 33.46 38.95
N THR A 169 18.79 34.12 40.10
CA THR A 169 20.02 34.33 40.87
C THR A 169 19.61 34.10 42.33
N GLY A 170 20.14 33.12 43.07
CA GLY A 170 21.54 32.87 43.33
C GLY A 170 21.83 33.32 44.77
N SER A 171 21.36 32.54 45.76
CA SER A 171 21.54 32.81 47.18
C SER A 171 22.66 31.93 47.73
N THR A 172 23.81 32.53 48.03
CA THR A 172 24.76 32.01 49.02
C THR A 172 25.56 33.17 49.62
N ARG A 173 25.69 33.10 50.95
CA ARG A 173 26.36 33.96 51.95
C ARG A 173 27.51 34.84 51.48
#